data_AF-A0AAU4NC54-F1
#
_entry.id   AF-A0AAU4NC54-F1
#
_cell.length_a   1.000
_cell.length_b   1.000
_cell.length_c   1.000
_cell.angle_alpha   90.00
_cell.angle_beta   90.00
_cell.angle_gamma   90.00
#
_symmetry.space_group_name_H-M   'P 1'
#
loop_
_entity.id
_entity.type
_entity.pdbx_description
1 polymer ?
#
loop_
_entity_poly.entity_id
_entity_poly.type
_entity_poly.pdbx_seq_one_letter_code
_entity_poly.pdbx_strand_id
1 'polypeptide(L)'
;MGYDETFLSTTPLPLPARPDLTVLTYTHFSVSMDTERRLAAVTAVNIDGGALQEVDRGDDWRLDPRLPATAQAGPELYANNDIDRGHLVRRRDPVWGSRDVAEQANEDTFHYTVCGPQTATLNQSKTLWLGLEDYVLEHARTYGQTISVFSGCVFAEDDPVYRGVAIPRRFFKIAAWWQNDVLAATGYVLDQSESLAPILERGVLARDIPPLGGVPHVSGADHRHRRCDRPGDGRADGGRSPRPGSRRPARRMA
;
A
#
# COMPACT_ATOMS: atom_id res chain seq x y z
N MET A 1 6.00 -21.93 6.64
CA MET A 1 5.10 -20.90 7.18
C MET A 1 5.88 -20.06 8.16
N GLY A 2 5.64 -18.76 8.16
CA GLY A 2 6.46 -17.78 8.86
C GLY A 2 7.74 -17.47 8.11
N TYR A 3 8.46 -16.50 8.67
CA TYR A 3 9.89 -16.34 8.47
C TYR A 3 10.65 -17.52 9.11
N ASP A 4 11.56 -18.13 8.35
CA ASP A 4 12.53 -19.13 8.79
C ASP A 4 13.89 -18.47 9.01
N GLU A 5 14.37 -18.52 10.26
CA GLU A 5 15.67 -17.97 10.68
C GLU A 5 16.88 -18.79 10.20
N THR A 6 16.69 -20.05 9.79
CA THR A 6 17.73 -20.94 9.24
C THR A 6 17.77 -20.98 7.71
N PHE A 7 16.89 -20.23 7.05
CA PHE A 7 16.73 -20.22 5.58
C PHE A 7 18.00 -19.93 4.78
N LEU A 8 18.96 -19.19 5.35
CA LEU A 8 20.22 -18.84 4.68
C LEU A 8 21.40 -19.71 5.08
N SER A 9 21.39 -20.28 6.29
CA SER A 9 22.51 -21.06 6.84
C SER A 9 22.10 -21.80 8.12
N THR A 10 22.94 -22.73 8.57
CA THR A 10 22.81 -23.36 9.89
C THR A 10 23.03 -22.42 11.07
N THR A 11 23.48 -21.18 10.85
CA THR A 11 23.47 -20.11 11.85
C THR A 11 22.13 -19.36 11.77
N PRO A 12 21.30 -19.40 12.84
CA PRO A 12 20.01 -18.70 12.83
C PRO A 12 20.16 -17.18 12.76
N LEU A 13 19.25 -16.55 12.01
CA LEU A 13 19.05 -15.10 11.93
C LEU A 13 17.69 -14.75 12.53
N PRO A 14 17.55 -14.71 13.86
CA PRO A 14 16.25 -14.54 14.51
C PRO A 14 15.61 -13.18 14.14
N LEU A 15 14.29 -13.20 13.94
CA LEU A 15 13.47 -11.98 13.84
C LEU A 15 13.70 -11.11 15.09
N PRO A 16 14.11 -9.83 14.95
CA PRO A 16 14.31 -8.96 16.10
C PRO A 16 13.05 -8.85 16.99
N ALA A 17 13.20 -9.28 18.24
CA ALA A 17 12.11 -9.41 19.20
C ALA A 17 12.24 -8.39 20.34
N ARG A 18 11.09 -7.89 20.81
CA ARG A 18 10.93 -7.22 22.11
C ARG A 18 9.73 -7.85 22.84
N PRO A 19 9.68 -7.85 24.20
CA PRO A 19 8.61 -8.53 24.94
C PRO A 19 7.20 -7.96 24.72
N ASP A 20 7.11 -6.73 24.23
CA ASP A 20 5.90 -5.96 23.95
C ASP A 20 5.33 -6.17 22.52
N LEU A 21 6.08 -6.82 21.62
CA LEU A 21 5.68 -6.99 20.22
C LEU A 21 4.85 -8.25 20.00
N THR A 22 3.72 -8.11 19.31
CA THR A 22 2.88 -9.24 18.90
C THR A 22 3.35 -9.77 17.55
N VAL A 23 3.85 -11.01 17.51
CA VAL A 23 4.32 -11.63 16.26
C VAL A 23 3.15 -12.24 15.48
N LEU A 24 2.98 -11.80 14.23
CA LEU A 24 2.05 -12.36 13.25
C LEU A 24 2.81 -13.15 12.18
N THR A 25 2.48 -14.43 12.05
CA THR A 25 3.04 -15.35 11.07
C THR A 25 2.24 -15.31 9.76
N TYR A 26 2.90 -15.25 8.61
CA TYR A 26 2.30 -15.31 7.27
C TYR A 26 3.01 -16.35 6.40
N THR A 27 2.69 -16.46 5.12
CA THR A 27 3.38 -17.35 4.19
C THR A 27 4.75 -16.76 3.83
N HIS A 28 5.83 -17.46 4.20
CA HIS A 28 7.24 -17.09 4.00
C HIS A 28 7.72 -15.77 4.65
N PHE A 29 6.90 -15.13 5.48
CA PHE A 29 7.29 -13.95 6.26
C PHE A 29 6.60 -13.88 7.62
N SER A 30 7.13 -13.03 8.50
CA SER A 30 6.59 -12.72 9.83
C SER A 30 6.66 -11.21 10.10
N VAL A 31 5.75 -10.72 10.94
CA VAL A 31 5.64 -9.31 11.34
C VAL A 31 5.60 -9.19 12.87
N SER A 32 6.52 -8.43 13.46
CA SER A 32 6.46 -8.00 14.86
C SER A 32 5.68 -6.69 14.95
N MET A 33 4.38 -6.78 15.29
CA MET A 33 3.49 -5.64 15.47
C MET A 33 3.68 -4.96 16.82
N ASP A 34 3.87 -3.65 16.80
CA ASP A 34 3.74 -2.80 17.98
C ASP A 34 2.29 -2.33 18.07
N THR A 35 1.54 -2.91 19.01
CA THR A 35 0.08 -2.70 19.10
C THR A 35 -0.31 -1.36 19.70
N GLU A 36 0.60 -0.67 20.39
CA GLU A 36 0.39 0.70 20.90
C GLU A 36 0.68 1.74 19.82
N ARG A 37 1.78 1.56 19.06
CA ARG A 37 2.08 2.36 17.86
C ARG A 37 1.14 2.04 16.70
N ARG A 38 0.43 0.91 16.76
CA ARG A 38 -0.51 0.37 15.76
C ARG A 38 0.14 0.02 14.42
N LEU A 39 1.44 -0.25 14.41
CA LEU A 39 2.28 -0.40 13.22
C LEU A 39 3.31 -1.51 13.41
N ALA A 40 3.82 -2.08 12.31
CA ALA A 40 4.92 -3.04 12.37
C ALA A 40 6.22 -2.35 12.81
N ALA A 41 6.78 -2.81 13.94
CA ALA A 41 8.13 -2.43 14.34
C ALA A 41 9.16 -3.07 13.39
N VAL A 42 8.97 -4.35 13.08
CA VAL A 42 9.87 -5.15 12.25
C VAL A 42 9.06 -6.16 11.43
N THR A 43 9.45 -6.38 10.18
CA THR A 43 9.08 -7.52 9.35
C THR A 43 10.32 -8.31 8.98
N ALA A 44 10.17 -9.60 8.70
CA ALA A 44 11.21 -10.43 8.08
C ALA A 44 10.57 -11.36 7.04
N VAL A 45 11.15 -11.42 5.83
CA VAL A 45 10.69 -12.27 4.71
C VAL A 45 11.86 -13.09 4.16
N ASN A 46 11.58 -14.35 3.82
CA ASN A 46 12.48 -15.21 3.05
C ASN A 46 12.12 -15.11 1.57
N ILE A 47 13.15 -15.04 0.71
CA ILE A 47 13.03 -14.99 -0.74
C ILE A 47 13.82 -16.16 -1.33
N ASP A 48 13.13 -17.15 -1.90
CA ASP A 48 13.78 -18.17 -2.73
C ASP A 48 13.80 -17.69 -4.19
N GLY A 49 14.93 -17.12 -4.62
CA GLY A 49 15.14 -16.66 -6.00
C GLY A 49 15.00 -17.76 -7.06
N GLY A 50 15.22 -19.03 -6.71
CA GLY A 50 15.08 -20.18 -7.59
C GLY A 50 13.64 -20.68 -7.74
N ALA A 51 12.75 -20.36 -6.79
CA ALA A 51 11.35 -20.80 -6.77
C ALA A 51 10.32 -19.68 -7.01
N LEU A 52 10.75 -18.46 -7.36
CA LEU A 52 9.89 -17.30 -7.63
C LEU A 52 8.81 -17.58 -8.69
N GLN A 53 7.56 -17.27 -8.34
CA GLN A 53 6.38 -17.37 -9.21
C GLN A 53 5.93 -15.99 -9.70
N GLU A 54 5.27 -15.94 -10.86
CA GLU A 54 4.49 -14.75 -11.24
C GLU A 54 3.02 -14.95 -10.86
N VAL A 55 2.55 -14.05 -9.99
CA VAL A 55 1.16 -13.95 -9.52
C VAL A 55 0.68 -12.52 -9.78
N ASP A 56 -0.54 -12.40 -10.30
CA ASP A 56 -1.16 -11.12 -10.61
C ASP A 56 -1.29 -10.21 -9.37
N ARG A 57 -1.27 -8.90 -9.59
CA ARG A 57 -1.36 -7.92 -8.50
C ARG A 57 -2.82 -7.70 -8.10
N GLY A 58 -3.14 -7.97 -6.82
CA GLY A 58 -4.34 -7.44 -6.16
C GLY A 58 -4.15 -6.02 -5.59
N ASP A 59 -5.21 -5.50 -4.96
CA ASP A 59 -5.13 -4.33 -4.06
C ASP A 59 -6.20 -4.44 -2.95
N ASP A 60 -6.53 -5.66 -2.54
CA ASP A 60 -7.63 -6.00 -1.62
C ASP A 60 -7.22 -5.85 -0.15
N TRP A 61 -6.88 -4.60 0.22
CA TRP A 61 -6.34 -4.27 1.52
C TRP A 61 -7.32 -4.53 2.67
N ARG A 62 -6.88 -5.30 3.66
CA ARG A 62 -7.72 -5.79 4.78
C ARG A 62 -7.02 -5.62 6.13
N LEU A 63 -7.81 -5.45 7.19
CA LEU A 63 -7.32 -5.53 8.57
C LEU A 63 -6.96 -6.99 8.87
N ASP A 64 -5.92 -7.24 9.64
CA ASP A 64 -5.63 -8.60 10.12
C ASP A 64 -6.60 -8.97 11.25
N PRO A 65 -7.42 -10.04 11.11
CA PRO A 65 -8.45 -10.39 12.09
C PRO A 65 -7.88 -10.96 13.40
N ARG A 66 -6.57 -11.23 13.48
CA ARG A 66 -5.89 -11.69 14.71
C ARG A 66 -5.62 -10.55 15.69
N LEU A 67 -5.68 -9.30 15.24
CA LEU A 67 -5.55 -8.11 16.08
C LEU A 67 -6.88 -7.33 16.13
N PRO A 68 -7.23 -6.71 17.27
CA PRO A 68 -8.30 -5.71 17.32
C PRO A 68 -8.07 -4.61 16.28
N ALA A 69 -9.16 -4.05 15.72
CA ALA A 69 -9.07 -2.90 14.80
C ALA A 69 -8.43 -1.66 15.45
N THR A 70 -8.45 -1.56 16.79
CA THR A 70 -7.78 -0.51 17.57
C THR A 70 -6.29 -0.78 17.81
N ALA A 71 -5.76 -1.95 17.46
CA ALA A 71 -4.36 -2.35 17.68
C ALA A 71 -3.51 -2.31 16.38
N GLN A 72 -4.10 -1.82 15.29
CA GLN A 72 -3.46 -1.66 13.98
C GLN A 72 -3.94 -0.36 13.32
N ALA A 73 -3.20 0.14 12.32
CA ALA A 73 -3.66 1.22 11.45
C ALA A 73 -4.63 0.64 10.40
N GLY A 74 -5.68 1.37 10.04
CA GLY A 74 -6.66 0.94 9.05
C GLY A 74 -6.80 1.90 7.86
N PRO A 75 -7.81 1.69 6.99
CA PRO A 75 -8.05 2.53 5.82
C PRO A 75 -8.26 4.01 6.16
N GLU A 76 -8.71 4.33 7.37
CA GLU A 76 -8.91 5.70 7.85
C GLU A 76 -7.62 6.54 7.90
N LEU A 77 -6.45 5.90 8.04
CA LEU A 77 -5.17 6.60 8.00
C LEU A 77 -4.84 7.08 6.56
N TYR A 78 -4.99 6.20 5.58
CA TYR A 78 -4.53 6.38 4.20
C TYR A 78 -5.56 7.07 3.29
N ALA A 79 -6.84 7.13 3.68
CA ALA A 79 -7.90 7.69 2.84
C ALA A 79 -7.68 9.20 2.53
N ASN A 80 -7.74 9.58 1.25
CA ASN A 80 -7.74 10.97 0.79
C ASN A 80 -6.56 11.83 1.34
N ASN A 81 -5.33 11.32 1.28
CA ASN A 81 -4.11 12.06 1.58
C ASN A 81 -2.89 11.41 0.90
N ASP A 82 -1.72 12.05 0.98
CA ASP A 82 -0.50 11.65 0.26
C ASP A 82 0.37 10.62 1.02
N ILE A 83 -0.21 9.90 1.99
CA ILE A 83 0.42 8.76 2.68
C ILE A 83 -0.06 7.46 2.00
N ASP A 84 0.86 6.78 1.35
CA ASP A 84 0.69 5.46 0.74
C ASP A 84 0.75 4.32 1.77
N ARG A 85 0.13 3.20 1.39
CA ARG A 85 0.23 1.90 2.07
C ARG A 85 1.57 1.24 1.70
N GLY A 86 2.66 1.82 2.19
CA GLY A 86 4.04 1.44 1.85
C GLY A 86 4.38 0.04 2.39
N HIS A 87 4.55 -0.93 1.49
CA HIS A 87 4.82 -2.32 1.85
C HIS A 87 6.17 -2.44 2.59
N LEU A 88 6.17 -3.05 3.78
CA LEU A 88 7.41 -3.39 4.51
C LEU A 88 7.95 -4.77 4.10
N VAL A 89 7.05 -5.72 3.84
CA VAL A 89 7.33 -6.89 2.98
C VAL A 89 6.79 -6.57 1.58
N ARG A 90 7.68 -6.39 0.60
CA ARG A 90 7.29 -6.06 -0.77
C ARG A 90 6.58 -7.24 -1.43
N ARG A 91 5.46 -6.97 -2.11
CA ARG A 91 4.51 -7.97 -2.64
C ARG A 91 5.14 -9.21 -3.29
N ARG A 92 6.23 -9.06 -4.05
CA ARG A 92 6.86 -10.17 -4.80
C ARG A 92 7.87 -10.98 -3.99
N ASP A 93 8.36 -10.45 -2.89
CA ASP A 93 9.45 -11.04 -2.09
C ASP A 93 9.07 -12.44 -1.54
N PRO A 94 7.85 -12.69 -0.98
CA PRO A 94 7.44 -14.02 -0.52
C PRO A 94 6.77 -14.87 -1.61
N VAL A 95 6.74 -14.46 -2.88
CA VAL A 95 5.93 -15.12 -3.93
C VAL A 95 6.73 -16.23 -4.61
N TRP A 96 6.94 -17.33 -3.88
CA TRP A 96 7.73 -18.47 -4.33
C TRP A 96 7.21 -19.82 -3.82
N GLY A 97 7.59 -20.90 -4.50
CA GLY A 97 7.17 -22.27 -4.21
C GLY A 97 6.13 -22.79 -5.21
N SER A 98 5.15 -23.57 -4.74
CA SER A 98 3.99 -23.98 -5.55
C SER A 98 3.01 -22.82 -5.74
N ARG A 99 2.16 -22.88 -6.79
CA ARG A 99 1.29 -21.76 -7.17
C ARG A 99 0.30 -21.37 -6.07
N ASP A 100 -0.30 -22.33 -5.39
CA ASP A 100 -1.21 -22.13 -4.25
C ASP A 100 -0.52 -21.41 -3.08
N VAL A 101 0.71 -21.80 -2.75
CA VAL A 101 1.54 -21.16 -1.72
C VAL A 101 1.93 -19.73 -2.14
N ALA A 102 2.30 -19.53 -3.40
CA ALA A 102 2.67 -18.22 -3.93
C ALA A 102 1.47 -17.26 -4.06
N GLU A 103 0.28 -17.78 -4.37
CA GLU A 103 -0.99 -17.04 -4.38
C GLU A 103 -1.36 -16.59 -2.95
N GLN A 104 -1.30 -17.49 -1.97
CA GLN A 104 -1.51 -17.14 -0.55
C GLN A 104 -0.47 -16.12 -0.06
N ALA A 105 0.80 -16.27 -0.40
CA ALA A 105 1.85 -15.33 -0.01
C ALA A 105 1.65 -13.92 -0.60
N ASN A 106 1.19 -13.84 -1.85
CA ASN A 106 0.79 -12.58 -2.47
C ASN A 106 -0.45 -11.97 -1.78
N GLU A 107 -1.44 -12.78 -1.40
CA GLU A 107 -2.62 -12.35 -0.63
C GLU A 107 -2.27 -11.90 0.80
N ASP A 108 -1.24 -12.47 1.41
CA ASP A 108 -0.82 -12.15 2.77
C ASP A 108 -0.22 -10.73 2.87
N THR A 109 0.42 -10.19 1.81
CA THR A 109 1.02 -8.84 1.87
C THR A 109 0.02 -7.69 1.85
N PHE A 110 -1.28 -7.95 1.61
CA PHE A 110 -2.34 -6.93 1.60
C PHE A 110 -3.01 -6.72 2.97
N HIS A 111 -2.46 -7.25 4.05
CA HIS A 111 -2.89 -6.86 5.40
C HIS A 111 -2.25 -5.52 5.80
N TYR A 112 -3.01 -4.61 6.44
CA TYR A 112 -2.49 -3.31 6.89
C TYR A 112 -1.31 -3.43 7.89
N THR A 113 -1.24 -4.53 8.63
CA THR A 113 -0.10 -4.92 9.48
C THR A 113 1.21 -5.09 8.71
N VAL A 114 1.18 -5.30 7.39
CA VAL A 114 2.37 -5.52 6.53
C VAL A 114 2.87 -4.23 5.89
N CYS A 115 2.21 -3.09 6.14
CA CYS A 115 2.61 -1.78 5.60
C CYS A 115 2.90 -0.74 6.68
N GLY A 116 3.69 0.27 6.30
CA GLY A 116 3.94 1.48 7.07
C GLY A 116 3.35 2.72 6.38
N PRO A 117 3.07 3.80 7.13
CA PRO A 117 2.63 5.07 6.56
C PRO A 117 3.80 5.80 5.90
N GLN A 118 4.06 5.50 4.63
CA GLN A 118 5.09 6.13 3.81
C GLN A 118 4.45 7.22 2.95
N THR A 119 5.09 8.37 2.78
CA THR A 119 4.63 9.36 1.80
C THR A 119 4.72 8.81 0.38
N ALA A 120 3.88 9.29 -0.53
CA ALA A 120 3.99 9.00 -1.95
C ALA A 120 5.40 9.30 -2.50
N THR A 121 6.06 10.35 -2.00
CA THR A 121 7.45 10.68 -2.34
C THR A 121 8.43 9.57 -1.95
N LEU A 122 8.27 8.95 -0.78
CA LEU A 122 9.16 7.85 -0.36
C LEU A 122 8.81 6.54 -1.08
N ASN A 123 7.55 6.12 -0.98
CA ASN A 123 7.06 4.82 -1.49
C ASN A 123 7.21 4.68 -3.01
N GLN A 124 7.11 5.78 -3.77
CA GLN A 124 7.18 5.76 -5.23
C GLN A 124 8.57 6.17 -5.78
N SER A 125 9.55 6.44 -4.91
CA SER A 125 10.90 6.86 -5.33
C SER A 125 11.69 5.70 -5.93
N LYS A 126 11.88 5.76 -7.25
CA LYS A 126 12.68 4.78 -8.00
C LYS A 126 14.17 4.81 -7.65
N THR A 127 14.68 5.93 -7.15
CA THR A 127 16.13 6.17 -6.98
C THR A 127 16.67 5.82 -5.59
N LEU A 128 15.81 5.61 -4.59
CA LEU A 128 16.23 5.30 -3.21
C LEU A 128 15.74 3.94 -2.69
N TRP A 129 14.62 3.42 -3.20
CA TRP A 129 14.00 2.20 -2.69
C TRP A 129 13.71 1.19 -3.79
N LEU A 130 12.80 1.52 -4.73
CA LEU A 130 12.34 0.56 -5.73
C LEU A 130 13.50 -0.01 -6.58
N GLY A 131 14.46 0.84 -6.99
CA GLY A 131 15.63 0.40 -7.75
C GLY A 131 16.59 -0.53 -6.99
N LEU A 132 16.63 -0.44 -5.65
CA LEU A 132 17.37 -1.38 -4.81
C LEU A 132 16.61 -2.71 -4.68
N GLU A 133 15.30 -2.65 -4.44
CA GLU A 133 14.45 -3.84 -4.32
C GLU A 133 14.34 -4.63 -5.63
N ASP A 134 14.29 -3.93 -6.77
CA ASP A 134 14.31 -4.52 -8.11
C ASP A 134 15.69 -5.13 -8.40
N TYR A 135 16.80 -4.46 -8.04
CA TYR A 135 18.15 -5.03 -8.18
C TYR A 135 18.35 -6.30 -7.33
N VAL A 136 17.94 -6.26 -6.06
CA VAL A 136 18.07 -7.40 -5.13
C VAL A 136 17.21 -8.59 -5.59
N LEU A 137 15.95 -8.36 -6.00
CA LEU A 137 15.10 -9.44 -6.48
C LEU A 137 15.56 -9.99 -7.83
N GLU A 138 16.00 -9.14 -8.77
CA GLU A 138 16.45 -9.62 -10.09
C GLU A 138 17.80 -10.34 -10.00
N HIS A 139 18.70 -9.93 -9.09
CA HIS A 139 19.89 -10.71 -8.76
C HIS A 139 19.53 -12.07 -8.16
N ALA A 140 18.61 -12.10 -7.18
CA ALA A 140 18.12 -13.34 -6.59
C ALA A 140 17.54 -14.29 -7.65
N ARG A 141 16.72 -13.77 -8.56
CA ARG A 141 16.12 -14.52 -9.67
C ARG A 141 17.16 -15.03 -10.66
N THR A 142 18.11 -14.18 -11.06
CA THR A 142 19.12 -14.51 -12.08
C THR A 142 20.05 -15.64 -11.61
N TYR A 143 20.37 -15.70 -10.32
CA TYR A 143 21.34 -16.64 -9.76
C TYR A 143 20.73 -17.70 -8.83
N GLY A 144 19.40 -17.76 -8.69
CA GLY A 144 18.71 -18.67 -7.78
C GLY A 144 19.05 -18.45 -6.30
N GLN A 145 19.39 -17.22 -5.92
CA GLN A 145 19.94 -16.91 -4.60
C GLN A 145 18.83 -16.81 -3.54
N THR A 146 19.05 -17.42 -2.39
CA THR A 146 18.22 -17.24 -1.19
C THR A 146 18.60 -15.95 -0.46
N ILE A 147 17.61 -15.13 -0.13
CA ILE A 147 17.80 -13.85 0.59
C ILE A 147 16.81 -13.77 1.77
N SER A 148 17.25 -13.24 2.91
CA SER A 148 16.35 -12.78 3.99
C SER A 148 16.33 -11.26 4.00
N VAL A 149 15.15 -10.66 4.02
CA VAL A 149 14.97 -9.21 4.09
C VAL A 149 14.21 -8.84 5.35
N PHE A 150 14.79 -7.93 6.12
CA PHE A 150 14.16 -7.30 7.28
C PHE A 150 13.82 -5.86 6.93
N SER A 151 12.63 -5.39 7.28
CA SER A 151 12.22 -3.99 7.11
C SER A 151 11.41 -3.51 8.31
N GLY A 152 11.29 -2.21 8.54
CA GLY A 152 10.43 -1.75 9.63
C GLY A 152 10.41 -0.25 9.88
N CYS A 153 9.54 0.15 10.81
CA CYS A 153 9.39 1.53 11.26
C CYS A 153 10.46 1.85 12.32
N VAL A 154 11.15 2.99 12.19
CA VAL A 154 11.99 3.53 13.26
C VAL A 154 11.14 4.50 14.07
N PHE A 155 10.62 4.03 15.20
CA PHE A 155 9.76 4.82 16.09
C PHE A 155 10.58 5.80 16.94
N ALA A 156 10.14 7.06 16.96
CA ALA A 156 10.61 8.10 17.88
C ALA A 156 9.51 8.52 18.88
N GLU A 157 9.91 9.08 20.01
CA GLU A 157 8.99 9.63 21.03
C GLU A 157 8.23 10.86 20.51
N ASP A 158 8.83 11.62 19.59
CA ASP A 158 8.30 12.87 19.03
C ASP A 158 7.61 12.68 17.66
N ASP A 159 7.34 11.44 17.24
CA ASP A 159 6.70 11.16 15.95
C ASP A 159 5.30 11.80 15.85
N PRO A 160 5.02 12.55 14.77
CA PRO A 160 3.83 13.40 14.68
C PRO A 160 2.54 12.58 14.58
N VAL A 161 1.54 12.94 15.39
CA VAL A 161 0.25 12.24 15.43
C VAL A 161 -0.67 12.70 14.30
N TYR A 162 -0.75 11.91 13.21
CA TYR A 162 -1.71 12.10 12.13
C TYR A 162 -2.86 11.09 12.28
N ARG A 163 -4.11 11.58 12.29
CA ARG A 163 -5.33 10.75 12.45
C ARG A 163 -5.30 9.75 13.62
N GLY A 164 -4.56 10.06 14.69
CA GLY A 164 -4.42 9.19 15.86
C GLY A 164 -3.38 8.07 15.72
N VAL A 165 -2.50 8.12 14.72
CA VAL A 165 -1.30 7.28 14.60
C VAL A 165 -0.07 8.18 14.71
N ALA A 166 0.91 7.81 15.54
CA ALA A 166 2.22 8.47 15.54
C ALA A 166 3.00 8.01 14.30
N ILE A 167 3.20 8.91 13.34
CA ILE A 167 3.76 8.56 12.03
C ILE A 167 5.29 8.51 12.10
N PRO A 168 5.93 7.33 11.93
CA PRO A 168 7.39 7.23 11.92
C PRO A 168 7.98 8.11 10.83
N ARG A 169 8.92 8.99 11.20
CA ARG A 169 9.68 9.77 10.21
C ARG A 169 10.71 8.94 9.44
N ARG A 170 11.05 7.75 9.93
CA ARG A 170 12.12 6.90 9.39
C ARG A 170 11.72 5.43 9.26
N PHE A 171 12.35 4.76 8.31
CA PHE A 171 12.25 3.32 8.09
C PHE A 171 13.64 2.72 7.94
N PHE A 172 13.79 1.43 8.20
CA PHE A 172 15.00 0.68 7.88
C PHE A 172 14.71 -0.48 6.93
N LYS A 173 15.74 -0.93 6.22
CA LYS A 173 15.76 -2.21 5.49
C LYS A 173 17.15 -2.82 5.52
N ILE A 174 17.20 -4.12 5.76
CA ILE A 174 18.41 -4.93 5.78
C ILE A 174 18.15 -6.13 4.87
N ALA A 175 19.03 -6.35 3.89
CA ALA A 175 19.06 -7.59 3.11
C ALA A 175 20.26 -8.42 3.55
N ALA A 176 20.06 -9.71 3.75
CA ALA A 176 21.11 -10.68 4.11
C ALA A 176 21.05 -11.89 3.18
N TRP A 177 22.21 -12.45 2.83
CA TRP A 177 22.36 -13.57 1.89
C TRP A 177 23.62 -14.38 2.18
N TRP A 178 23.67 -15.62 1.71
CA TRP A 178 24.90 -16.43 1.75
C TRP A 178 25.74 -16.16 0.50
N GLN A 179 27.05 -16.01 0.67
CA GLN A 179 28.02 -15.79 -0.41
C GLN A 179 29.43 -16.20 0.01
N ASN A 180 30.13 -16.98 -0.81
CA ASN A 180 31.53 -17.38 -0.58
C ASN A 180 31.78 -17.97 0.83
N ASP A 181 30.88 -18.86 1.27
CA ASP A 181 30.89 -19.52 2.58
C ASP A 181 30.85 -18.60 3.82
N VAL A 182 30.39 -17.36 3.62
CA VAL A 182 30.04 -16.43 4.69
C VAL A 182 28.63 -15.86 4.51
N LEU A 183 28.04 -15.39 5.61
CA LEU A 183 26.86 -14.54 5.55
C LEU A 183 27.28 -13.09 5.24
N ALA A 184 26.64 -12.49 4.25
CA ALA A 184 26.80 -11.08 3.90
C ALA A 184 25.46 -10.33 4.10
N ALA A 185 25.55 -9.02 4.32
CA ALA A 185 24.38 -8.16 4.45
C ALA A 185 24.65 -6.72 4.00
N THR A 186 23.59 -6.00 3.64
CA THR A 186 23.58 -4.55 3.47
C THR A 186 22.38 -3.94 4.20
N GLY A 187 22.52 -2.70 4.70
CA GLY A 187 21.51 -2.04 5.53
C GLY A 187 21.36 -0.57 5.20
N TYR A 188 20.11 -0.09 5.22
CA TYR A 188 19.71 1.26 4.83
C TYR A 188 18.73 1.85 5.86
N VAL A 189 18.82 3.16 6.05
CA VAL A 189 17.81 3.95 6.76
C VAL A 189 17.28 5.00 5.79
N LEU A 190 15.95 5.08 5.69
CA LEU A 190 15.20 6.09 4.95
C LEU A 190 14.62 7.11 5.90
N ASP A 191 14.53 8.37 5.46
CA ASP A 191 13.87 9.46 6.17
C ASP A 191 12.84 10.12 5.23
N GLN A 192 11.61 10.35 5.72
CA GLN A 192 10.53 10.98 4.97
C GLN A 192 10.16 12.38 5.48
N SER A 193 10.88 12.93 6.46
CA SER A 193 10.51 14.15 7.20
C SER A 193 10.11 15.32 6.30
N GLU A 194 10.92 15.62 5.28
CA GLU A 194 10.67 16.72 4.34
C GLU A 194 9.37 16.55 3.55
N SER A 195 9.08 15.32 3.12
CA SER A 195 7.85 14.99 2.38
C SER A 195 6.61 14.88 3.28
N LEU A 196 6.80 14.54 4.55
CA LEU A 196 5.73 14.33 5.52
C LEU A 196 5.22 15.66 6.11
N ALA A 197 6.13 16.61 6.39
CA ALA A 197 5.79 17.93 6.94
C ALA A 197 4.59 18.62 6.26
N PRO A 198 4.55 18.80 4.92
CA PRO A 198 3.42 19.49 4.26
C PRO A 198 2.10 18.71 4.30
N ILE A 199 2.12 17.39 4.53
CA ILE A 199 0.91 16.58 4.75
C ILE A 199 0.33 16.86 6.14
N LEU A 200 1.19 17.00 7.15
CA LEU A 200 0.80 17.32 8.52
C LEU A 200 0.22 18.73 8.62
N GLU A 201 0.85 19.72 7.97
CA GLU A 201 0.35 21.09 7.87
C GLU A 201 -1.07 21.15 7.25
N ARG A 202 -1.28 20.46 6.12
CA ARG A 202 -2.63 20.30 5.53
C ARG A 202 -3.60 19.62 6.50
N GLY A 203 -3.12 18.64 7.27
CA GLY A 203 -3.90 17.93 8.29
C GLY A 203 -4.35 18.79 9.47
N VAL A 204 -3.57 19.81 9.85
CA VAL A 204 -3.93 20.81 10.87
C VAL A 204 -4.94 21.81 10.28
N LEU A 205 -4.63 22.41 9.13
CA LEU A 205 -5.51 23.38 8.46
C LEU A 205 -6.90 22.80 8.10
N ALA A 206 -7.00 21.50 7.82
CA ALA A 206 -8.26 20.81 7.57
C ALA A 206 -9.09 20.51 8.83
N ARG A 207 -8.51 20.68 10.03
CA ARG A 207 -9.21 20.64 11.33
C ARG A 207 -9.63 22.05 11.75
N ASP A 208 -8.72 23.01 11.57
CA ASP A 208 -8.91 24.42 11.90
C ASP A 208 -9.72 25.17 10.81
N ILE A 209 -10.81 24.55 10.33
CA ILE A 209 -11.71 25.14 9.34
C ILE A 209 -12.26 26.45 9.92
N PRO A 210 -11.93 27.63 9.36
CA PRO A 210 -12.49 28.88 9.85
C PRO A 210 -14.00 28.88 9.67
N PRO A 211 -14.78 29.45 10.60
CA PRO A 211 -16.23 29.57 10.41
C PRO A 211 -16.51 30.29 9.09
N LEU A 212 -17.52 29.83 8.35
CA LEU A 212 -17.90 30.40 7.05
C LEU A 212 -18.07 31.92 7.16
N GLY A 213 -17.08 32.64 6.64
CA GLY A 213 -17.11 34.10 6.60
C GLY A 213 -18.36 34.55 5.85
N GLY A 214 -19.08 35.51 6.43
CA GLY A 214 -20.31 36.03 5.84
C GLY A 214 -20.06 36.43 4.38
N VAL A 215 -20.90 35.90 3.46
CA VAL A 215 -20.72 36.05 2.01
C VAL A 215 -20.46 37.53 1.69
N PRO A 216 -19.32 37.88 1.07
CA PRO A 216 -18.99 39.27 0.77
C PRO A 216 -20.14 39.92 0.00
N HIS A 217 -20.63 41.06 0.49
CA HIS A 217 -21.84 41.68 -0.03
C HIS A 217 -21.55 42.22 -1.45
N VAL A 218 -21.88 41.43 -2.47
CA VAL A 218 -21.66 41.75 -3.89
C VAL A 218 -22.59 42.88 -4.34
N SER A 219 -22.23 44.10 -3.98
CA SER A 219 -22.87 45.36 -4.38
C SER A 219 -22.63 45.66 -5.87
N GLY A 220 -23.13 44.79 -6.75
CA GLY A 220 -22.84 44.81 -8.19
C GLY A 220 -23.66 43.83 -9.03
N ALA A 221 -24.85 43.40 -8.57
CA ALA A 221 -25.75 42.53 -9.34
C ALA A 221 -27.00 43.31 -9.80
N ASP A 222 -26.95 43.87 -11.02
CA ASP A 222 -28.10 44.52 -11.67
C ASP A 222 -29.18 43.47 -12.01
N HIS A 223 -30.25 43.41 -11.22
CA HIS A 223 -31.33 42.42 -11.33
C HIS A 223 -32.25 42.65 -12.55
N ARG A 224 -31.71 42.51 -13.77
CA ARG A 224 -32.52 42.45 -15.00
C ARG A 224 -33.16 41.08 -15.17
N HIS A 225 -34.31 40.94 -14.53
CA HIS A 225 -35.20 39.78 -14.59
C HIS A 225 -35.73 39.57 -16.03
N ARG A 226 -34.97 38.86 -16.89
CA ARG A 226 -35.48 38.38 -18.18
C ARG A 226 -36.38 37.18 -17.95
N ARG A 227 -37.70 37.40 -18.07
CA ARG A 227 -38.68 36.31 -18.21
C ARG A 227 -38.40 35.56 -19.51
N CYS A 228 -38.36 34.23 -19.44
CA CYS A 228 -38.42 33.37 -20.61
C CYS A 228 -39.90 33.02 -20.87
N ASP A 229 -40.62 33.90 -21.56
CA ASP A 229 -42.00 33.64 -21.96
C ASP A 229 -42.06 32.57 -23.06
N ARG A 230 -43.02 31.64 -22.95
CA ARG A 230 -43.28 30.60 -23.94
C ARG A 230 -44.31 31.08 -24.98
N PRO A 231 -44.05 30.93 -26.28
CA PRO A 231 -45.00 30.36 -27.23
C PRO A 231 -44.84 28.81 -27.25
N GLY A 232 -45.81 28.01 -27.67
CA GLY A 232 -47.16 28.31 -28.18
C GLY A 232 -47.58 27.16 -29.12
N ASP A 233 -48.72 26.51 -28.85
CA ASP A 233 -49.10 25.26 -29.54
C ASP A 233 -49.42 25.43 -31.04
N GLY A 234 -49.12 24.39 -31.83
CA GLY A 234 -49.44 24.32 -33.27
C GLY A 234 -49.53 22.88 -33.80
N ARG A 235 -50.76 22.38 -33.99
CA ARG A 235 -51.09 21.14 -34.74
C ARG A 235 -51.36 21.51 -36.22
N ALA A 236 -51.44 20.65 -37.23
CA ALA A 236 -51.33 19.18 -37.40
C ALA A 236 -50.84 18.90 -38.86
N ASP A 237 -50.61 17.70 -39.39
CA ASP A 237 -50.70 16.32 -38.86
C ASP A 237 -49.43 15.54 -39.32
N GLY A 238 -49.34 14.36 -39.99
CA GLY A 238 -50.29 13.32 -40.40
C GLY A 238 -49.74 12.42 -41.51
N GLY A 239 -49.58 11.10 -41.29
CA GLY A 239 -48.95 10.23 -42.30
C GLY A 239 -48.62 8.78 -41.91
N ARG A 240 -49.63 7.92 -41.77
CA ARG A 240 -49.68 6.44 -41.93
C ARG A 240 -48.45 5.54 -41.62
N SER A 241 -48.69 4.53 -40.77
CA SER A 241 -47.88 3.30 -40.56
C SER A 241 -47.97 2.31 -41.77
N PRO A 242 -47.32 1.11 -41.80
CA PRO A 242 -46.57 0.38 -40.74
C PRO A 242 -45.25 -0.34 -41.14
N ARG A 243 -44.70 -1.12 -40.19
CA ARG A 243 -43.65 -2.19 -40.30
C ARG A 243 -44.21 -3.46 -41.03
N PRO A 244 -43.51 -4.61 -41.28
CA PRO A 244 -42.23 -5.09 -40.69
C PRO A 244 -41.28 -5.94 -41.61
N GLY A 245 -40.25 -6.58 -41.01
CA GLY A 245 -39.51 -7.75 -41.54
C GLY A 245 -38.00 -7.51 -41.72
N SER A 246 -37.06 -7.94 -40.87
CA SER A 246 -36.69 -9.28 -40.35
C SER A 246 -35.82 -10.14 -41.28
N ARG A 247 -34.53 -10.34 -40.94
CA ARG A 247 -33.80 -11.63 -41.06
C ARG A 247 -32.41 -11.62 -40.39
N ARG A 248 -32.18 -12.61 -39.52
CA ARG A 248 -30.89 -13.20 -39.09
C ARG A 248 -30.82 -14.62 -39.74
N PRO A 249 -29.75 -15.42 -39.57
CA PRO A 249 -28.32 -15.11 -39.48
C PRO A 249 -27.50 -16.01 -40.45
N ALA A 250 -26.16 -15.96 -40.40
CA ALA A 250 -25.31 -17.06 -40.87
C ALA A 250 -24.03 -17.20 -40.01
N ARG A 251 -23.58 -18.43 -39.78
CA ARG A 251 -22.24 -18.78 -39.25
C ARG A 251 -21.44 -19.43 -40.38
N ARG A 252 -20.10 -19.31 -40.34
CA ARG A 252 -19.20 -20.49 -40.34
C ARG A 252 -17.77 -20.10 -39.92
N MET A 253 -17.03 -21.12 -39.49
CA MET A 253 -15.60 -21.06 -39.19
C MET A 253 -14.78 -21.41 -40.44
N ALA A 254 -13.58 -20.87 -40.50
CA ALA A 254 -12.36 -21.60 -40.84
C ALA A 254 -11.34 -21.25 -39.75
#